data_AF-A0A1N7LEV4-F1
#
_entry.id   AF-A0A1N7LEV4-F1
#
_cell.length_a   1.000
_cell.length_b   1.000
_cell.length_c   1.000
_cell.angle_alpha   90.00
_cell.angle_beta   90.00
_cell.angle_gamma   90.00
#
_symmetry.space_group_name_H-M   'P 1'
#
loop_
_entity.id
_entity.type
_entity.pdbx_description
1 polymer ?
#
loop_
_entity_poly.entity_id
_entity_poly.type
_entity_poly.pdbx_seq_one_letter_code
_entity_poly.pdbx_strand_id
1 'polypeptide(L)'
;MTPAQISQHETRHIFGAAIALIALDESEYDSAKVLFSIDGKGGEVAVLTSKSKLSHEVAHLSSAAPVSKAGDFVAIHRAFMSMGEDSIKSLGDLSDKDVQLHESWLGPNTTPVLIAFGALVLEQKLGISRFRKLSKRLRDSSNQGLVPEDGWPLEDIVQKAMAVSAYKKAKAELQQILSPTPPELSERDRERLPAKALADRAHNRS
;
A
#
# COMPACT_ATOMS: atom_id res chain seq x y z
N MET A 1 0.62 0.04 21.09
CA MET A 1 1.80 0.15 20.21
C MET A 1 2.89 0.96 20.90
N THR A 2 4.17 0.68 20.63
CA THR A 2 5.30 1.51 21.07
C THR A 2 5.41 2.78 20.23
N PRO A 3 6.12 3.84 20.68
CA PRO A 3 6.32 5.05 19.87
C PRO A 3 6.99 4.82 18.51
N ALA A 4 7.78 3.74 18.39
CA ALA A 4 8.37 3.35 17.10
C ALA A 4 7.32 2.72 16.18
N GLN A 5 6.46 1.85 16.73
CA GLN A 5 5.36 1.23 15.98
C GLN A 5 4.35 2.28 15.51
N ILE A 6 3.95 3.22 16.37
CA ILE A 6 3.06 4.34 16.03
C ILE A 6 3.63 5.12 14.84
N SER A 7 4.89 5.56 14.92
CA SER A 7 5.48 6.33 13.80
C SER A 7 5.52 5.55 12.48
N GLN A 8 5.72 4.23 12.52
CA GLN A 8 5.70 3.39 11.32
C GLN A 8 4.28 3.20 10.79
N HIS A 9 3.29 3.08 11.68
CA HIS A 9 1.87 3.03 11.36
C HIS A 9 1.44 4.27 10.60
N GLU A 10 1.71 5.45 11.15
CA GLU A 10 1.38 6.73 10.51
C GLU A 10 2.12 6.95 9.19
N THR A 11 3.38 6.50 9.10
CA THR A 11 4.11 6.57 7.83
C THR A 11 3.42 5.76 6.73
N ARG A 12 2.79 4.62 7.08
CA ARG A 12 2.02 3.82 6.12
C ARG A 12 0.75 4.52 5.67
N HIS A 13 0.06 5.28 6.54
CA HIS A 13 -1.04 6.14 6.11
C HIS A 13 -0.59 7.19 5.11
N ILE A 14 0.56 7.83 5.32
CA ILE A 14 1.13 8.80 4.37
C ILE A 14 1.43 8.13 3.02
N PHE A 15 2.05 6.94 3.03
CA PHE A 15 2.29 6.17 1.81
C PHE A 15 0.99 5.78 1.12
N GLY A 16 0.00 5.34 1.89
CA GLY A 16 -1.34 5.03 1.40
C GLY A 16 -1.98 6.22 0.70
N ALA A 17 -1.90 7.40 1.30
CA ALA A 17 -2.46 8.62 0.73
C ALA A 17 -1.78 9.01 -0.59
N ALA A 18 -0.45 8.85 -0.68
CA ALA A 18 0.26 9.04 -1.94
C ALA A 18 -0.24 8.10 -3.05
N ILE A 19 -0.42 6.81 -2.75
CA ILE A 19 -0.96 5.86 -3.73
C ILE A 19 -2.42 6.16 -4.07
N ALA A 20 -3.22 6.57 -3.08
CA ALA A 20 -4.62 6.93 -3.28
C ALA A 20 -4.78 8.13 -4.22
N LEU A 21 -3.90 9.15 -4.10
CA LEU A 21 -3.88 10.28 -5.02
C LEU A 21 -3.55 9.83 -6.45
N ILE A 22 -2.55 8.97 -6.65
CA ILE A 22 -2.25 8.43 -7.98
C ILE A 22 -3.43 7.63 -8.54
N ALA A 23 -4.16 6.91 -7.70
CA ALA A 23 -5.31 6.10 -8.10
C ALA A 23 -6.56 6.92 -8.45
N LEU A 24 -6.81 8.00 -7.71
CA LEU A 24 -8.02 8.82 -7.84
C LEU A 24 -7.83 10.03 -8.77
N ASP A 25 -6.75 10.80 -8.58
CA ASP A 25 -6.46 12.01 -9.35
C ASP A 25 -4.98 12.42 -9.25
N GLU A 26 -4.14 11.90 -10.15
CA GLU A 26 -2.70 12.19 -10.20
C GLU A 26 -2.37 13.69 -10.41
N SER A 27 -3.30 14.48 -10.95
CA SER A 27 -3.07 15.91 -11.20
C SER A 27 -2.97 16.73 -9.92
N GLU A 28 -3.56 16.25 -8.83
CA GLU A 28 -3.53 16.91 -7.51
C GLU A 28 -2.29 16.56 -6.68
N TYR A 29 -1.43 15.66 -7.16
CA TYR A 29 -0.30 15.17 -6.36
C TYR A 29 0.68 16.28 -5.97
N ASP A 30 1.01 17.15 -6.94
CA ASP A 30 2.02 18.20 -6.75
C ASP A 30 1.54 19.35 -5.85
N SER A 31 0.21 19.51 -5.71
CA SER A 31 -0.42 20.49 -4.82
C SER A 31 -0.85 19.89 -3.47
N ALA A 32 -0.78 18.57 -3.32
CA ALA A 32 -1.19 17.87 -2.11
C ALA A 32 -0.24 18.15 -0.95
N LYS A 33 -0.82 18.37 0.22
CA LYS A 33 -0.09 18.57 1.47
C LYS A 33 -0.51 17.54 2.50
N VAL A 34 0.41 17.14 3.36
CA VAL A 34 0.13 16.23 4.47
C VAL A 34 0.28 16.95 5.80
N LEU A 35 -0.75 16.79 6.61
CA LEU A 35 -0.76 17.12 8.03
C LEU A 35 -0.60 15.82 8.80
N PHE A 36 0.26 15.83 9.81
CA PHE A 36 0.40 14.68 10.70
C PHE A 36 0.74 15.12 12.11
N SER A 37 0.18 14.40 13.07
CA SER A 37 0.53 14.48 14.48
C SER A 37 0.98 13.09 14.91
N ILE A 38 2.18 12.94 15.47
CA ILE A 38 2.71 11.64 15.87
C ILE A 38 3.47 11.80 17.17
N ASP A 39 2.98 11.20 18.24
CA ASP A 39 3.60 11.26 19.56
C ASP A 39 3.85 9.86 20.15
N GLY A 40 4.13 9.81 21.46
CA GLY A 40 4.35 8.54 22.17
C GLY A 40 3.07 7.76 22.50
N LYS A 41 1.89 8.35 22.30
CA LYS A 41 0.57 7.84 22.69
C LYS A 41 -0.31 7.50 21.49
N GLY A 42 -0.14 8.18 20.36
CA GLY A 42 -0.88 7.93 19.14
C GLY A 42 -0.37 8.76 17.96
N GLY A 43 -1.09 8.68 16.85
CA GLY A 43 -0.85 9.52 15.70
C GLY A 43 -2.10 9.66 14.85
N GLU A 44 -2.08 10.69 14.01
CA GLU A 44 -3.13 11.01 13.06
C GLU A 44 -2.48 11.60 11.80
N VAL A 45 -3.01 11.24 10.63
CA VAL A 45 -2.54 11.71 9.31
C VAL A 45 -3.73 12.20 8.50
N ALA A 46 -3.60 13.36 7.88
CA ALA A 46 -4.57 13.90 6.93
C ALA A 46 -3.84 14.40 5.67
N VAL A 47 -4.46 14.24 4.51
CA VAL A 47 -3.96 14.79 3.25
C VAL A 47 -4.95 15.81 2.71
N LEU A 48 -4.45 17.02 2.47
CA LEU A 48 -5.16 18.15 1.94
C LEU A 48 -4.88 18.27 0.44
N THR A 49 -5.93 18.39 -0.35
CA THR A 49 -5.86 18.68 -1.79
C THR A 49 -6.64 19.95 -2.10
N SER A 50 -6.58 20.44 -3.34
CA SER A 50 -7.42 21.60 -3.72
C SER A 50 -8.91 21.26 -3.76
N LYS A 51 -9.25 19.95 -3.73
CA LYS A 51 -10.60 19.41 -3.83
C LYS A 51 -10.98 18.70 -2.53
N SER A 52 -11.75 19.35 -1.66
CA SER A 52 -12.16 18.77 -0.36
C SER A 52 -12.73 17.35 -0.46
N LYS A 53 -13.58 17.06 -1.46
CA LYS A 53 -14.11 15.71 -1.69
C LYS A 53 -13.01 14.66 -1.92
N LEU A 54 -11.98 15.01 -2.70
CA LEU A 54 -10.84 14.13 -2.92
C LEU A 54 -10.05 13.89 -1.63
N SER A 55 -9.87 14.93 -0.81
CA SER A 55 -9.20 14.78 0.50
C SER A 55 -9.91 13.75 1.39
N HIS A 56 -11.24 13.74 1.38
CA HIS A 56 -12.05 12.74 2.11
C HIS A 56 -11.87 11.34 1.51
N GLU A 57 -11.97 11.18 0.19
CA GLU A 57 -11.77 9.89 -0.48
C GLU A 57 -10.36 9.31 -0.21
N VAL A 58 -9.34 10.17 -0.23
CA VAL A 58 -7.96 9.79 0.12
C VAL A 58 -7.85 9.36 1.57
N ALA A 59 -8.52 10.02 2.52
CA ALA A 59 -8.54 9.62 3.92
C ALA A 59 -9.18 8.23 4.15
N HIS A 60 -10.30 7.96 3.48
CA HIS A 60 -10.95 6.64 3.53
C HIS A 60 -10.01 5.54 3.00
N LEU A 61 -9.35 5.80 1.88
CA LEU A 61 -8.44 4.84 1.25
C LEU A 61 -7.12 4.65 2.02
N SER A 62 -6.53 5.72 2.55
CA SER A 62 -5.26 5.66 3.27
C SER A 62 -5.36 4.93 4.61
N SER A 63 -6.56 4.89 5.22
CA SER A 63 -6.83 4.12 6.44
C SER A 63 -6.52 2.62 6.29
N ALA A 64 -6.61 2.08 5.06
CA ALA A 64 -6.33 0.68 4.74
C ALA A 64 -4.83 0.36 4.59
N ALA A 65 -3.98 1.39 4.46
CA ALA A 65 -2.57 1.22 4.13
C ALA A 65 -1.71 0.53 5.21
N PRO A 66 -1.96 0.65 6.53
CA PRO A 66 -1.17 -0.03 7.55
C PRO A 66 -1.19 -1.56 7.44
N VAL A 67 -2.18 -2.14 6.75
CA VAL A 67 -2.22 -3.58 6.43
C VAL A 67 -0.96 -4.03 5.65
N SER A 68 -0.26 -3.10 4.97
CA SER A 68 1.05 -3.34 4.36
C SER A 68 2.13 -3.86 5.31
N LYS A 69 1.97 -3.65 6.63
CA LYS A 69 2.83 -4.22 7.68
C LYS A 69 2.99 -5.74 7.54
N ALA A 70 2.00 -6.44 7.00
CA ALA A 70 2.05 -7.87 6.73
C ALA A 70 3.28 -8.29 5.91
N GLY A 71 3.79 -7.41 5.03
CA GLY A 71 4.96 -7.70 4.21
C GLY A 71 4.71 -8.66 3.04
N ASP A 72 3.48 -9.15 2.86
CA ASP A 72 3.12 -10.19 1.89
C ASP A 72 1.81 -9.83 1.14
N PHE A 73 1.86 -9.81 -0.19
CA PHE A 73 0.72 -9.42 -1.03
C PHE A 73 -0.46 -10.37 -0.91
N VAL A 74 -0.21 -11.68 -0.77
CA VAL A 74 -1.28 -12.69 -0.68
C VAL A 74 -2.01 -12.57 0.66
N ALA A 75 -1.27 -12.37 1.76
CA ALA A 75 -1.84 -12.15 3.09
C ALA A 75 -2.71 -10.89 3.11
N ILE A 76 -2.23 -9.79 2.53
CA ILE A 76 -3.00 -8.54 2.41
C ILE A 76 -4.28 -8.78 1.61
N HIS A 77 -4.19 -9.37 0.42
CA HIS A 77 -5.38 -9.66 -0.41
C HIS A 77 -6.40 -10.53 0.32
N ARG A 78 -5.96 -11.59 1.02
CA ARG A 78 -6.84 -12.46 1.81
C ARG A 78 -7.54 -11.71 2.94
N ALA A 79 -6.85 -10.78 3.60
CA ALA A 79 -7.47 -9.99 4.67
C ALA A 79 -8.66 -9.16 4.14
N PHE A 80 -8.51 -8.54 2.96
CA PHE A 80 -9.61 -7.77 2.35
C PHE A 80 -10.72 -8.64 1.74
N MET A 81 -10.41 -9.84 1.24
CA MET A 81 -11.38 -10.66 0.50
C MET A 81 -12.10 -11.71 1.34
N SER A 82 -11.54 -12.16 2.45
CA SER A 82 -11.90 -13.46 3.01
C SER A 82 -12.21 -13.51 4.50
N MET A 83 -11.94 -12.46 5.29
CA MET A 83 -11.93 -12.62 6.75
C MET A 83 -12.52 -11.49 7.62
N GLY A 84 -13.37 -10.63 7.07
CA GLY A 84 -14.10 -9.60 7.84
C GLY A 84 -13.21 -8.51 8.47
N GLU A 85 -13.84 -7.52 9.08
CA GLU A 85 -13.20 -6.34 9.70
C GLU A 85 -12.10 -6.69 10.70
N ASP A 86 -12.28 -7.76 11.49
CA ASP A 86 -11.30 -8.21 12.49
C ASP A 86 -9.93 -8.56 11.88
N SER A 87 -9.91 -9.04 10.63
CA SER A 87 -8.68 -9.49 9.99
C SER A 87 -7.86 -8.34 9.43
N ILE A 88 -8.49 -7.36 8.80
CA ILE A 88 -7.79 -6.14 8.37
C ILE A 88 -7.29 -5.36 9.59
N LYS A 89 -8.10 -5.33 10.66
CA LYS A 89 -7.75 -4.67 11.92
C LYS A 89 -6.54 -5.33 12.57
N SER A 90 -6.55 -6.65 12.71
CA SER A 90 -5.43 -7.38 13.30
C SER A 90 -4.18 -7.35 12.42
N LEU A 91 -4.32 -7.41 11.10
CA LEU A 91 -3.16 -7.48 10.21
C LEU A 91 -2.44 -6.12 10.10
N GLY A 92 -3.19 -5.02 10.08
CA GLY A 92 -2.68 -3.66 10.00
C GLY A 92 -2.43 -2.98 11.34
N ASP A 93 -2.75 -3.62 12.48
CA ASP A 93 -2.89 -2.97 13.79
C ASP A 93 -3.81 -1.74 13.74
N LEU A 94 -4.90 -1.79 12.96
CA LEU A 94 -5.78 -0.63 12.73
C LEU A 94 -6.50 -0.20 14.03
N SER A 95 -6.65 1.10 14.21
CA SER A 95 -7.51 1.66 15.26
C SER A 95 -8.99 1.51 14.88
N ASP A 96 -9.89 1.67 15.85
CA ASP A 96 -11.34 1.68 15.55
C ASP A 96 -11.72 2.81 14.58
N LYS A 97 -11.02 3.95 14.65
CA LYS A 97 -11.22 5.07 13.72
C LYS A 97 -10.79 4.70 12.30
N ASP A 98 -9.67 3.99 12.14
CA ASP A 98 -9.20 3.54 10.82
C ASP A 98 -10.21 2.60 10.18
N VAL A 99 -10.76 1.67 10.98
CA VAL A 99 -11.79 0.73 10.53
C VAL A 99 -13.06 1.48 10.09
N GLN A 100 -13.56 2.42 10.90
CA GLN A 100 -14.72 3.26 10.55
C GLN A 100 -14.49 4.10 9.29
N LEU A 101 -13.29 4.69 9.15
CA LEU A 101 -12.91 5.45 7.96
C LEU A 101 -12.86 4.55 6.72
N HIS A 102 -12.32 3.35 6.85
CA HIS A 102 -12.24 2.37 5.78
C HIS A 102 -13.64 1.91 5.32
N GLU A 103 -14.52 1.56 6.25
CA GLU A 103 -15.91 1.14 5.98
C GLU A 103 -16.73 2.19 5.25
N SER A 104 -16.36 3.47 5.42
CA SER A 104 -17.01 4.60 4.75
C SER A 104 -16.63 4.72 3.26
N TRP A 105 -15.72 3.87 2.76
CA TRP A 105 -15.36 3.82 1.34
C TRP A 105 -16.49 3.19 0.50
N LEU A 106 -17.01 3.95 -0.47
CA LEU A 106 -18.12 3.53 -1.34
C LEU A 106 -17.69 3.08 -2.75
N GLY A 107 -16.39 3.10 -3.05
CA GLY A 107 -15.88 2.70 -4.36
C GLY A 107 -15.56 1.21 -4.46
N PRO A 108 -14.83 0.78 -5.51
CA PRO A 108 -14.49 -0.63 -5.70
C PRO A 108 -13.68 -1.21 -4.53
N ASN A 109 -14.02 -2.44 -4.10
CA ASN A 109 -13.32 -3.16 -3.03
C ASN A 109 -11.86 -3.48 -3.35
N THR A 110 -11.48 -3.47 -4.63
CA THR A 110 -10.10 -3.66 -5.07
C THR A 110 -9.22 -2.44 -4.82
N THR A 111 -9.79 -1.24 -4.69
CA THR A 111 -9.02 -0.01 -4.52
C THR A 111 -8.26 -0.01 -3.19
N PRO A 112 -8.86 -0.28 -2.01
CA PRO A 112 -8.14 -0.40 -0.75
C PRO A 112 -6.98 -1.43 -0.78
N VAL A 113 -7.17 -2.55 -1.49
CA VAL A 113 -6.11 -3.56 -1.69
C VAL A 113 -4.92 -2.95 -2.45
N LEU A 114 -5.19 -2.22 -3.54
CA LEU A 114 -4.17 -1.53 -4.31
C LEU A 114 -3.41 -0.50 -3.46
N ILE A 115 -4.10 0.19 -2.55
CA ILE A 115 -3.47 1.15 -1.64
C ILE A 115 -2.51 0.46 -0.67
N ALA A 116 -2.97 -0.62 -0.02
CA ALA A 116 -2.12 -1.41 0.87
C ALA A 116 -0.93 -2.04 0.14
N PHE A 117 -1.13 -2.54 -1.08
CA PHE A 117 -0.04 -3.06 -1.92
C PHE A 117 0.97 -1.96 -2.28
N GLY A 118 0.49 -0.79 -2.70
CA GLY A 118 1.35 0.33 -3.06
C GLY A 118 2.17 0.83 -1.88
N ALA A 119 1.58 0.89 -0.68
CA ALA A 119 2.29 1.23 0.56
C ALA A 119 3.39 0.20 0.87
N LEU A 120 3.11 -1.10 0.71
CA LEU A 120 4.11 -2.16 0.85
C LEU A 120 5.27 -1.98 -0.16
N VAL A 121 4.95 -1.68 -1.42
CA VAL A 121 5.99 -1.45 -2.45
C VAL A 121 6.86 -0.23 -2.11
N LEU A 122 6.28 0.86 -1.60
CA LEU A 122 7.04 2.03 -1.15
C LEU A 122 7.94 1.69 0.04
N GLU A 123 7.44 0.95 1.03
CA GLU A 123 8.23 0.46 2.16
C GLU A 123 9.41 -0.41 1.69
N GLN A 124 9.16 -1.35 0.77
CA GLN A 124 10.20 -2.21 0.18
C GLN A 124 11.24 -1.41 -0.61
N LYS A 125 10.82 -0.42 -1.40
CA LYS A 125 11.74 0.45 -2.17
C LYS A 125 12.65 1.28 -1.28
N LEU A 126 12.14 1.77 -0.15
CA LEU A 126 12.96 2.45 0.85
C LEU A 126 13.89 1.48 1.58
N GLY A 127 13.38 0.29 1.88
CA GLY A 127 14.02 -0.70 2.73
C GLY A 127 13.89 -0.38 4.22
N ILE A 128 13.96 -1.42 5.05
CA ILE A 128 13.64 -1.40 6.49
C ILE A 128 14.38 -0.27 7.23
N SER A 129 15.68 -0.09 6.97
CA SER A 129 16.50 0.92 7.64
C SER A 129 16.07 2.35 7.31
N ARG A 130 15.81 2.66 6.03
CA ARG A 130 15.41 4.01 5.61
C ARG A 130 13.97 4.30 6.01
N PHE A 131 13.08 3.32 5.92
CA PHE A 131 11.72 3.42 6.42
C PHE A 131 11.71 3.80 7.92
N ARG A 132 12.43 3.07 8.77
CA ARG A 132 12.55 3.39 10.21
C ARG A 132 13.11 4.79 10.46
N LYS A 133 14.10 5.23 9.67
CA LYS A 133 14.67 6.58 9.77
C LYS A 133 13.65 7.65 9.38
N LEU A 134 12.88 7.44 8.31
CA LEU A 134 11.83 8.35 7.88
C LEU A 134 10.74 8.47 8.95
N SER A 135 10.19 7.35 9.42
CA SER A 135 9.17 7.34 10.48
C SER A 135 9.63 8.07 11.73
N LYS A 136 10.88 7.84 12.16
CA LYS A 136 11.46 8.58 13.28
C LYS A 136 11.53 10.08 13.01
N ARG A 137 11.99 10.49 11.83
CA ARG A 137 12.08 11.92 11.45
C ARG A 137 10.72 12.60 11.46
N LEU A 138 9.69 11.95 10.93
CA LEU A 138 8.32 12.48 10.93
C LEU A 138 7.84 12.69 12.38
N ARG A 139 7.97 11.66 13.23
CA ARG A 139 7.62 11.77 14.64
C ARG A 139 8.39 12.87 15.37
N ASP A 140 9.70 12.94 15.18
CA ASP A 140 10.52 13.96 15.83
C ASP A 140 10.14 15.37 15.36
N SER A 141 9.79 15.54 14.08
CA SER A 141 9.33 16.81 13.53
C SER A 141 7.97 17.21 14.13
N SER A 142 7.06 16.26 14.27
CA SER A 142 5.77 16.49 14.95
C SER A 142 5.95 16.90 16.41
N ASN A 143 6.77 16.17 17.18
CA ASN A 143 7.05 16.49 18.59
C ASN A 143 7.74 17.84 18.80
N GLN A 144 8.49 18.33 17.79
CA GLN A 144 9.16 19.63 17.82
C GLN A 144 8.27 20.77 17.30
N GLY A 145 7.03 20.49 16.89
CA GLY A 145 6.15 21.50 16.30
C GLY A 145 6.65 22.02 14.95
N LEU A 146 7.39 21.20 14.19
CA LEU A 146 7.97 21.57 12.90
C LEU A 146 7.04 21.26 11.71
N VAL A 147 5.85 20.74 11.97
CA VAL A 147 4.82 20.54 10.94
C VAL A 147 4.08 21.87 10.75
N PRO A 148 4.18 22.52 9.57
CA PRO A 148 3.46 23.74 9.25
C PRO A 148 1.96 23.56 9.39
N GLU A 149 1.26 24.65 9.69
CA GLU A 149 -0.21 24.67 9.80
C GLU A 149 -0.89 24.27 8.49
N ASP A 150 -0.27 24.58 7.35
CA ASP A 150 -0.77 24.22 6.03
C ASP A 150 -0.27 22.85 5.54
N GLY A 151 0.59 22.17 6.31
CA GLY A 151 1.13 20.85 6.02
C GLY A 151 2.38 20.84 5.13
N TRP A 152 3.06 19.70 5.10
CA TRP A 152 4.21 19.49 4.22
C TRP A 152 3.76 19.11 2.81
N PRO A 153 4.43 19.59 1.76
CA PRO A 153 4.23 19.04 0.42
C PRO A 153 4.41 17.53 0.44
N LEU A 154 3.47 16.79 -0.13
CA LEU A 154 3.54 15.33 -0.14
C LEU A 154 4.78 14.82 -0.89
N GLU A 155 5.17 15.52 -1.96
CA GLU A 155 6.36 15.25 -2.78
C GLU A 155 7.66 15.21 -1.96
N ASP A 156 7.74 16.01 -0.88
CA ASP A 156 8.94 16.10 -0.03
C ASP A 156 9.13 14.83 0.83
N ILE A 157 8.06 14.06 1.03
CA ILE A 157 8.08 12.80 1.80
C ILE A 157 8.06 11.60 0.85
N VAL A 158 7.20 11.64 -0.17
CA VAL A 158 7.03 10.59 -1.17
C VAL A 158 7.04 11.22 -2.55
N GLN A 159 8.15 11.04 -3.27
CA GLN A 159 8.26 11.55 -4.64
C GLN A 159 7.21 10.92 -5.57
N LYS A 160 6.58 11.73 -6.43
CA LYS A 160 5.51 11.33 -7.36
C LYS A 160 5.95 10.18 -8.25
N ALA A 161 7.18 10.23 -8.76
CA ALA A 161 7.74 9.16 -9.58
C ALA A 161 7.79 7.81 -8.81
N MET A 162 8.08 7.84 -7.50
CA MET A 162 8.06 6.65 -6.65
C MET A 162 6.63 6.16 -6.41
N ALA A 163 5.68 7.07 -6.14
CA ALA A 163 4.27 6.73 -5.95
C ALA A 163 3.66 6.11 -7.22
N VAL A 164 3.89 6.72 -8.39
CA VAL A 164 3.46 6.20 -9.70
C VAL A 164 4.05 4.82 -9.97
N SER A 165 5.37 4.66 -9.74
CA SER A 165 6.03 3.36 -9.91
C SER A 165 5.46 2.29 -8.96
N ALA A 166 5.19 2.66 -7.70
CA ALA A 166 4.63 1.76 -6.72
C ALA A 166 3.18 1.36 -7.04
N TYR A 167 2.35 2.31 -7.48
CA TYR A 167 0.98 2.04 -7.93
C TYR A 167 0.95 1.09 -9.14
N LYS A 168 1.80 1.31 -10.15
CA LYS A 168 1.91 0.41 -11.30
C LYS A 168 2.29 -1.02 -10.89
N LYS A 169 3.26 -1.16 -9.98
CA LYS A 169 3.64 -2.47 -9.45
C LYS A 169 2.50 -3.11 -8.65
N ALA A 170 1.87 -2.37 -7.75
CA ALA A 170 0.72 -2.85 -6.97
C ALA A 170 -0.42 -3.37 -7.87
N LYS A 171 -0.71 -2.65 -8.96
CA LYS A 171 -1.70 -3.07 -9.95
C LYS A 171 -1.32 -4.38 -10.64
N ALA A 172 -0.05 -4.53 -11.03
CA ALA A 172 0.45 -5.75 -11.65
C ALA A 172 0.40 -6.95 -10.68
N GLU A 173 0.81 -6.77 -9.42
CA GLU A 173 0.76 -7.80 -8.38
C GLU A 173 -0.69 -8.24 -8.10
N LEU A 174 -1.62 -7.28 -7.99
CA LEU A 174 -3.04 -7.61 -7.80
C LEU A 174 -3.59 -8.37 -9.00
N GLN A 175 -3.25 -7.96 -10.22
CA GLN A 175 -3.65 -8.68 -11.43
C GLN A 175 -3.09 -10.11 -11.44
N GLN A 176 -1.83 -10.31 -11.04
CA GLN A 176 -1.23 -11.64 -10.94
C GLN A 176 -1.92 -12.52 -9.90
N ILE A 177 -2.42 -11.95 -8.80
CA ILE A 177 -3.18 -12.69 -7.78
C ILE A 177 -4.58 -13.06 -8.29
N LEU A 178 -5.27 -12.13 -8.95
CA LEU A 178 -6.65 -12.33 -9.45
C LEU A 178 -6.71 -13.20 -10.70
N SER A 179 -5.65 -13.18 -11.51
CA SER A 179 -5.54 -13.91 -12.77
C SER A 179 -4.09 -14.36 -12.90
N PRO A 180 -3.69 -15.44 -12.21
CA PRO A 180 -2.33 -15.93 -12.28
C PRO A 180 -2.04 -16.34 -13.72
N THR A 181 -1.26 -15.52 -14.41
CA THR A 181 -0.67 -15.92 -15.69
C THR A 181 0.16 -17.17 -15.39
N PRO A 182 -0.05 -18.29 -16.12
CA PRO A 182 0.85 -19.42 -16.03
C PRO A 182 2.28 -18.91 -16.22
N PRO A 183 3.28 -19.39 -15.45
CA PRO A 183 4.64 -18.95 -15.68
C PRO A 183 4.95 -19.11 -17.16
N GLU A 184 5.40 -18.04 -17.82
CA GLU A 184 5.97 -18.16 -19.16
C GLU A 184 7.08 -19.19 -19.03
N LEU A 185 6.87 -20.38 -19.59
CA LEU A 185 7.91 -21.38 -19.72
C LEU A 185 9.06 -20.66 -20.41
N SER A 186 10.19 -20.51 -19.69
CA SER A 186 11.39 -19.96 -20.29
C SER A 186 11.71 -20.76 -21.55
N GLU A 187 12.36 -20.18 -22.56
CA GLU A 187 12.75 -20.95 -23.76
C GLU A 187 13.53 -22.23 -23.38
N ARG A 188 14.28 -22.19 -22.27
CA ARG A 188 14.95 -23.34 -21.65
C ARG A 188 14.00 -24.42 -21.09
N ASP A 189 12.81 -24.05 -20.59
CA ASP A 189 11.81 -25.00 -20.10
C ASP A 189 10.95 -25.57 -21.25
N ARG A 190 10.77 -24.82 -22.34
CA ARG A 190 10.22 -25.35 -23.60
C ARG A 190 11.13 -26.41 -24.22
N GLU A 191 12.45 -26.23 -24.15
CA GLU A 191 13.44 -27.21 -24.61
C GLU A 191 13.60 -28.41 -23.66
N ARG A 192 13.19 -28.27 -22.39
CA ARG A 192 13.24 -29.34 -21.37
C ARG A 192 11.93 -30.11 -21.21
N LEU A 193 10.87 -29.78 -21.95
CA LEU A 193 9.75 -30.70 -22.16
C LEU A 193 10.32 -31.98 -22.78
N PRO A 194 10.41 -33.08 -22.03
CA PRO A 194 11.22 -34.20 -22.46
C PRO A 194 10.54 -34.85 -23.67
N ALA A 195 11.37 -35.26 -24.63
CA ALA A 195 11.05 -36.20 -25.70
C ALA A 195 10.35 -37.50 -25.21
N LYS A 196 10.19 -37.70 -23.90
CA LYS A 196 9.33 -38.73 -23.26
C LYS A 196 7.85 -38.61 -23.63
N ALA A 197 7.28 -37.41 -23.82
CA ALA A 197 5.86 -37.29 -24.16
C ALA A 197 5.52 -37.74 -25.61
N LEU A 198 6.53 -37.84 -26.48
CA LEU A 198 6.39 -38.37 -27.85
C LEU A 198 6.56 -39.89 -27.92
N ALA A 199 7.33 -40.50 -27.00
CA ALA A 199 7.48 -41.95 -26.92
C ALA A 199 6.22 -42.64 -26.36
N ASP A 200 5.59 -42.06 -25.33
CA ASP A 200 4.40 -42.65 -24.69
C ASP A 200 3.12 -42.54 -25.55
N ARG A 201 3.09 -41.65 -26.56
CA ARG A 201 2.02 -41.60 -27.57
C ARG A 201 2.20 -42.58 -28.73
N ALA A 202 3.43 -43.05 -28.97
CA ALA A 202 3.71 -44.04 -30.00
C ALA A 202 3.42 -45.48 -29.52
N HIS A 203 3.52 -45.74 -28.21
CA HIS A 203 3.28 -47.07 -27.64
C HIS A 203 1.80 -47.38 -27.34
N ASN A 204 0.95 -46.36 -27.15
CA ASN A 204 -0.50 -46.54 -26.94
C ASN A 204 -1.33 -46.54 -28.25
N ARG A 205 -0.68 -46.73 -29.40
CA ARG A 205 -1.33 -46.90 -30.72
C ARG A 205 -0.98 -48.22 -31.41
N SER A 206 -0.37 -49.16 -30.69
CA SER A 206 -0.13 -50.53 -31.15
C SER A 206 -1.19 -51.47 -30.60
#